data_AF-A0A392R5P7-F1
#
_entry.id   AF-A0A392R5P7-F1
#
_cell.length_a   1.000
_cell.length_b   1.000
_cell.length_c   1.000
_cell.angle_alpha   90.00
_cell.angle_beta   90.00
_cell.angle_gamma   90.00
#
_symmetry.space_group_name_H-M   'P 1'
#
loop_
_entity.id
_entity.type
_entity.pdbx_description
1 polymer ?
#
loop_
_entity_poly.entity_id
_entity_poly.type
_entity_poly.pdbx_seq_one_letter_code
_entity_poly.pdbx_strand_id
1 'polypeptide(L)'
;MNKSAVNGIVLVGGSSRIPKVQQLLQEFFNGKDLCMSINPDEAVAYGAAVQAALLSEGFKNVSNLVLRDVTPLSLGKSTIGDVMN
;
A
#
# COMPACT_ATOMS: atom_id res chain seq x y z
N MET A 1 -16.15 5.32 4.00
CA MET A 1 -15.17 6.21 3.33
C MET A 1 -15.66 6.43 1.90
N ASN A 2 -15.75 7.66 1.42
CA ASN A 2 -16.21 7.94 0.05
C ASN A 2 -15.05 7.70 -0.94
N LYS A 3 -15.33 7.13 -2.13
CA LYS A 3 -14.34 6.93 -3.19
C LYS A 3 -13.66 8.24 -3.61
N SER A 4 -14.38 9.36 -3.57
CA SER A 4 -13.85 10.68 -3.89
C SER A 4 -12.77 11.17 -2.92
N ALA A 5 -12.68 10.57 -1.72
CA ALA A 5 -11.63 10.89 -0.75
C ALA A 5 -10.25 10.33 -1.15
N VAL A 6 -10.18 9.41 -2.12
CA VAL A 6 -8.91 8.88 -2.61
C VAL A 6 -8.29 9.87 -3.59
N ASN A 7 -7.12 10.42 -3.26
CA ASN A 7 -6.46 11.44 -4.08
C ASN A 7 -5.67 10.86 -5.26
N GLY A 8 -5.08 9.67 -5.11
CA GLY A 8 -4.31 8.99 -6.15
C GLY A 8 -4.37 7.48 -6.01
N ILE A 9 -4.15 6.78 -7.12
CA ILE A 9 -4.16 5.30 -7.18
C ILE A 9 -2.80 4.85 -7.67
N VAL A 10 -1.99 4.27 -6.79
CA VAL A 10 -0.65 3.75 -7.15
C VAL A 10 -0.75 2.26 -7.43
N LEU A 11 -0.21 1.83 -8.57
CA LEU A 11 -0.18 0.42 -8.97
C LEU A 11 1.15 -0.23 -8.57
N VAL A 12 1.06 -1.39 -7.92
CA VAL A 12 2.23 -2.16 -7.47
C VAL A 12 2.01 -3.64 -7.75
N GLY A 13 3.10 -4.36 -8.08
CA GLY A 13 3.12 -5.76 -8.45
C GLY A 13 2.86 -5.99 -9.95
N GLY A 14 3.56 -6.95 -10.56
CA GLY A 14 3.54 -7.15 -12.02
C GLY A 14 2.14 -7.43 -12.62
N SER A 15 1.24 -8.08 -11.88
CA SER A 15 -0.14 -8.31 -12.34
C SER A 15 -0.95 -7.01 -12.50
N SER A 16 -0.53 -5.90 -11.89
CA SER A 16 -1.16 -4.60 -12.10
C SER A 16 -0.93 -4.03 -13.52
N ARG A 17 -0.04 -4.64 -14.30
CA ARG A 17 0.15 -4.35 -15.74
C ARG A 17 -0.95 -4.95 -16.63
N ILE A 18 -1.77 -5.87 -16.12
CA ILE A 18 -2.84 -6.50 -16.88
C ILE A 18 -3.90 -5.43 -17.23
N PRO A 19 -4.19 -5.17 -18.53
CA PRO A 19 -5.10 -4.10 -18.93
C PRO A 19 -6.49 -4.20 -18.29
N LYS A 20 -7.01 -5.43 -18.12
CA LYS A 20 -8.32 -5.63 -17.47
C LYS A 20 -8.32 -5.22 -16.00
N VAL A 21 -7.22 -5.41 -15.27
CA VAL A 21 -7.10 -4.97 -13.87
C VAL A 21 -7.14 -3.45 -13.80
N GLN A 22 -6.42 -2.77 -14.70
CA GLN A 22 -6.41 -1.30 -14.77
C GLN A 22 -7.79 -0.75 -15.12
N GLN A 23 -8.46 -1.34 -16.11
CA GLN A 23 -9.83 -0.97 -16.49
C GLN A 23 -10.79 -1.10 -15.30
N LEU A 24 -10.76 -2.24 -14.60
CA LEU A 24 -11.63 -2.48 -13.45
C LEU A 24 -11.39 -1.47 -12.32
N LEU A 25 -10.12 -1.08 -12.08
CA LEU A 25 -9.78 -0.05 -11.10
C LEU A 25 -10.29 1.33 -11.51
N GLN A 26 -10.11 1.73 -12.78
CA GLN A 26 -10.65 2.99 -13.30
C GLN A 26 -12.17 3.04 -13.18
N GLU A 27 -12.87 1.98 -13.61
CA GLU A 27 -14.33 1.86 -13.47
C GLU A 27 -14.75 1.94 -11.99
N PHE A 28 -14.04 1.24 -11.11
CA PHE A 28 -14.32 1.25 -9.68
C PHE A 28 -14.17 2.64 -9.07
N PHE A 29 -13.16 3.41 -9.47
CA PHE A 29 -12.90 4.78 -9.01
C PHE A 29 -13.49 5.86 -9.92
N ASN A 30 -14.57 5.55 -10.65
CA ASN A 30 -15.34 6.53 -11.43
C ASN A 30 -14.51 7.26 -12.51
N GLY A 31 -13.62 6.54 -13.18
CA GLY A 31 -12.76 7.06 -14.25
C GLY A 31 -11.51 7.81 -13.75
N LYS A 32 -11.19 7.75 -12.46
CA LYS A 32 -9.99 8.39 -11.92
C LYS A 32 -8.72 7.78 -12.53
N ASP A 33 -7.77 8.63 -12.89
CA ASP A 33 -6.49 8.22 -13.47
C ASP A 33 -5.65 7.39 -12.49
N LEU A 34 -4.98 6.37 -13.05
CA LEU A 34 -4.03 5.53 -12.34
C LEU A 34 -2.64 6.19 -12.41
N CYS A 35 -1.91 6.15 -11.30
CA CYS A 35 -0.54 6.66 -11.24
C CYS A 35 0.42 5.68 -11.92
N MET A 36 0.96 6.08 -13.07
CA MET A 36 1.88 5.30 -13.89
C MET A 36 3.34 5.79 -13.80
N SER A 37 3.63 6.74 -12.89
CA SER A 37 4.98 7.32 -12.74
C SER A 37 5.95 6.45 -11.95
N ILE A 38 5.51 5.31 -11.43
CA ILE A 38 6.29 4.41 -10.58
C ILE A 38 6.34 3.04 -11.26
N ASN A 39 7.52 2.42 -11.29
CA ASN A 39 7.66 1.06 -11.77
C ASN A 39 6.98 0.07 -10.79
N PRO A 40 5.90 -0.63 -11.18
CA PRO A 40 5.15 -1.49 -10.26
C PRO A 40 5.96 -2.69 -9.74
N ASP A 41 6.98 -3.12 -10.47
CA ASP A 41 7.80 -4.28 -10.10
C ASP A 41 8.86 -3.95 -9.03
N GLU A 42 9.23 -2.67 -8.91
CA GLU A 42 10.33 -2.20 -8.06
C GLU A 42 9.86 -1.35 -6.88
N ALA A 43 8.64 -0.82 -6.92
CA ALA A 43 8.12 0.11 -5.92
C ALA A 43 8.25 -0.39 -4.48
N VAL A 44 7.98 -1.68 -4.25
CA VAL A 44 8.08 -2.29 -2.91
C VAL A 44 9.53 -2.32 -2.42
N ALA A 45 10.45 -2.79 -3.27
CA ALA A 45 11.87 -2.87 -2.92
C ALA A 45 12.46 -1.47 -2.69
N TYR A 46 12.05 -0.49 -3.48
CA TYR A 46 12.46 0.90 -3.31
C TYR A 46 12.04 1.47 -1.95
N GLY A 47 10.76 1.31 -1.58
CA GLY A 47 10.25 1.75 -0.27
C GLY A 47 10.97 1.06 0.90
N ALA A 48 11.24 -0.25 0.77
CA ALA A 48 12.01 -1.00 1.76
C ALA A 48 13.45 -0.49 1.89
N ALA A 49 14.11 -0.14 0.78
CA ALA A 49 15.46 0.43 0.79
C ALA A 49 15.50 1.81 1.47
N VAL A 50 14.49 2.66 1.24
CA VAL A 50 14.35 3.95 1.94
C VAL A 50 14.20 3.72 3.45
N GLN A 51 13.35 2.77 3.87
CA GLN A 51 13.19 2.43 5.29
C GLN A 51 14.48 1.87 5.89
N ALA A 52 15.22 1.03 5.16
CA ALA A 52 16.50 0.50 5.61
C ALA A 52 17.56 1.61 5.78
N ALA A 53 17.60 2.57 4.85
CA ALA A 53 18.50 3.71 4.94
C ALA A 53 18.20 4.60 6.16
N LEU A 54 16.91 4.79 6.51
CA LEU A 54 16.50 5.52 7.70
C LEU A 54 16.91 4.84 9.01
N LEU A 55 16.93 3.51 9.03
CA LEU A 55 17.35 2.72 10.19
C LEU A 55 18.87 2.55 10.28
N SER A 56 19.60 2.85 9.20
CA SER A 56 21.05 2.68 9.12
C SER A 56 21.80 3.93 9.57
N GLU A 57 22.85 3.75 10.34
CA GLU A 57 23.77 4.83 10.67
C GLU A 57 24.63 5.19 9.45
N GLY A 58 24.66 6.48 9.05
CA GLY A 58 25.54 6.98 7.98
C GLY A 58 24.83 7.66 6.80
N PHE A 59 23.52 7.47 6.63
CA PHE A 59 22.75 8.17 5.59
C PHE A 59 22.17 9.48 6.12
N LYS A 60 22.87 10.60 5.89
CA LYS A 60 22.50 11.92 6.44
C LYS A 60 21.42 12.68 5.66
N ASN A 61 21.07 12.21 4.46
CA ASN A 61 20.19 12.93 3.52
C ASN A 61 18.83 12.27 3.32
N VAL A 62 18.39 11.40 4.23
CA VAL A 62 17.05 10.81 4.13
C VAL A 62 16.07 11.69 4.91
N SER A 63 14.99 12.10 4.26
CA SER A 63 13.93 12.90 4.87
C SER A 63 13.30 12.14 6.04
N ASN A 64 13.01 12.87 7.12
CA ASN A 64 12.37 12.28 8.30
C ASN A 64 10.98 11.74 7.92
N LEU A 65 10.85 10.41 7.93
CA LEU A 65 9.62 9.69 7.61
C LEU A 65 9.09 9.05 8.89
N VAL A 66 7.82 9.32 9.22
CA VAL A 66 7.11 8.63 10.28
C VAL A 66 6.19 7.59 9.64
N LEU A 67 6.44 6.31 9.91
CA LEU A 67 5.61 5.19 9.46
C LEU A 67 4.71 4.72 10.61
N ARG A 68 3.40 4.66 10.36
CA ARG A 68 2.42 4.10 11.30
C ARG A 68 1.65 3.00 10.59
N ASP A 69 1.88 1.76 11.03
CA ASP A 69 1.26 0.56 10.45
C ASP A 69 0.24 -0.08 11.41
N VAL A 70 -0.58 -1.02 10.92
CA VAL A 70 -1.68 -1.66 11.67
C VAL A 70 -1.65 -3.18 11.52
N THR A 71 -2.19 -3.90 12.52
CA THR A 71 -2.39 -5.35 12.43
C THR A 71 -3.59 -5.65 11.51
N PRO A 72 -3.47 -6.50 10.47
CA PRO A 72 -4.49 -6.64 9.43
C PRO A 72 -5.68 -7.52 9.85
N LEU A 73 -5.49 -8.40 10.83
CA LEU A 73 -6.51 -9.33 11.30
C LEU A 73 -6.83 -9.04 12.75
N SER A 74 -8.11 -9.17 13.10
CA SER A 74 -8.54 -9.17 14.50
C SER A 74 -7.86 -10.31 15.23
N LEU A 75 -7.21 -10.00 16.35
CA LEU A 75 -6.62 -11.00 17.23
C LEU A 75 -7.57 -11.21 18.40
N GLY A 76 -7.94 -12.46 18.64
CA GLY A 76 -8.81 -12.84 19.73
C GLY A 76 -8.58 -14.28 20.15
N LYS A 77 -9.22 -14.69 21.24
CA LYS A 77 -9.21 -16.08 21.72
C LYS A 77 -10.62 -16.66 21.73
N SER A 78 -10.72 -17.98 21.62
CA SER A 78 -12.00 -18.65 21.83
C SER A 78 -12.41 -18.59 23.30
N THR A 79 -13.70 -18.35 23.52
CA THR A 79 -14.36 -18.40 24.84
C THR A 79 -15.54 -19.38 24.77
N ILE A 80 -16.11 -19.74 25.92
CA ILE A 80 -17.23 -20.70 25.99
C ILE A 80 -18.35 -20.26 25.05
N GLY A 81 -18.79 -21.16 24.17
CA GLY A 81 -19.78 -20.87 23.14
C GLY A 81 -19.19 -20.39 21.80
N ASP A 82 -17.90 -20.65 21.55
CA ASP A 82 -17.18 -20.31 20.31
C ASP A 82 -17.21 -18.80 19.96
N VAL A 83 -17.31 -17.96 20.99
CA VAL A 83 -17.27 -16.50 20.83
C VAL A 83 -15.82 -16.04 20.73
N MET A 84 -15.52 -15.28 19.68
CA MET A 84 -14.25 -14.57 19.50
C MET A 84 -14.28 -13.27 20.33
N ASN A 85 -13.29 -13.10 21.20
CA ASN A 85 -13.12 -11.95 22.10
C ASN A 85 -11.72 -11.36 21.94
#